data_AF-A0A966IPS2-F1
#
_entry.id   AF-A0A966IPS2-F1
#
_cell.length_a   1.000
_cell.length_b   1.000
_cell.length_c   1.000
_cell.angle_alpha   90.00
_cell.angle_beta   90.00
_cell.angle_gamma   90.00
#
_symmetry.space_group_name_H-M   'P 1'
#
loop_
_entity.id
_entity.type
_entity.pdbx_description
1 polymer ?
#
loop_
_entity_poly.entity_id
_entity_poly.type
_entity_poly.pdbx_seq_one_letter_code
_entity_poly.pdbx_strand_id
1 'polypeptide(L)' 'MYLDPQRPGVEDLIDDIIAGVRSSCTYAGARDLAEFTERAVVGIQSASGYAEGRPLHTSWHH' A
#
# COMPACT_ATOMS: atom_id res chain seq x y z
N MET A 1 12.57 -13.54 -3.26
CA MET A 1 11.59 -12.58 -3.81
C MET A 1 10.40 -13.41 -4.27
N TYR A 2 9.22 -13.17 -3.70
CA TYR A 2 8.03 -13.95 -4.04
C TYR A 2 7.39 -13.30 -5.27
N LEU A 3 7.52 -13.95 -6.43
CA LEU A 3 6.81 -13.55 -7.64
C LEU A 3 5.45 -14.25 -7.62
N ASP A 4 4.37 -13.50 -7.84
CA ASP A 4 3.04 -14.07 -7.98
C ASP A 4 3.04 -15.03 -9.19
N PRO A 5 2.66 -16.30 -9.03
CA PRO A 5 2.54 -17.22 -10.16
C PRO A 5 1.60 -16.73 -11.27
N GLN A 6 0.62 -15.87 -10.94
CA GLN A 6 -0.32 -15.28 -11.90
C GLN A 6 0.22 -13.99 -12.54
N ARG A 7 1.26 -13.37 -11.95
CA ARG A 7 1.94 -12.18 -12.47
C ARG A 7 3.46 -12.34 -12.28
N PRO A 8 4.09 -13.23 -13.08
CA PRO A 8 5.48 -13.65 -12.85
C PRO A 8 6.52 -12.60 -13.30
N GLY A 9 6.08 -11.54 -13.98
CA GLY A 9 6.95 -10.46 -14.45
C GLY A 9 7.48 -9.63 -13.29
N VAL A 10 8.75 -9.22 -13.37
CA VAL A 10 9.31 -8.26 -12.41
C VAL A 10 8.67 -6.89 -12.61
N GLU A 11 8.31 -6.58 -13.85
CA GLU A 11 7.61 -5.36 -14.27
C GLU A 11 6.24 -5.25 -13.58
N ASP A 12 5.48 -6.35 -13.51
CA ASP A 12 4.19 -6.38 -12.81
C ASP A 12 4.33 -6.02 -11.32
N LEU A 13 5.36 -6.56 -10.67
CA LEU A 13 5.66 -6.26 -9.28
C LEU A 13 6.06 -4.79 -9.09
N ILE A 14 6.87 -4.26 -10.00
CA ILE A 14 7.30 -2.86 -9.95
C ILE A 14 6.09 -1.94 -10.15
N ASP A 15 5.21 -2.24 -11.10
CA ASP A 15 4.00 -1.46 -11.37
C ASP A 15 3.07 -1.43 -10.16
N ASP A 16 2.86 -2.56 -9.49
CA ASP A 16 2.04 -2.64 -8.27
C ASP A 16 2.63 -1.80 -7.13
N ILE A 17 3.95 -1.86 -6.94
CA ILE A 17 4.65 -1.03 -5.95
C ILE A 17 4.46 0.46 -6.28
N ILE A 18 4.69 0.85 -7.54
CA ILE A 18 4.56 2.25 -7.97
C ILE A 18 3.11 2.74 -7.83
N ALA A 19 2.12 1.90 -8.16
CA ALA A 19 0.71 2.22 -7.98
C ALA A 19 0.39 2.51 -6.50
N GLY A 20 0.89 1.69 -5.58
CA GLY A 20 0.74 1.90 -4.13
C GLY A 20 1.37 3.21 -3.65
N VAL A 21 2.57 3.53 -4.13
CA VAL A 21 3.25 4.80 -3.80
C VAL A 21 2.46 6.00 -4.32
N ARG A 22 1.97 5.98 -5.57
CA ARG A 22 1.17 7.08 -6.14
C ARG A 22 -0.13 7.33 -5.41
N SER A 23 -0.83 6.26 -5.02
CA SER A 23 -2.03 6.35 -4.20
C SER A 23 -1.73 6.97 -2.83
N SER A 24 -0.61 6.57 -2.20
CA SER A 24 -0.15 7.15 -0.93
C SER A 24 0.15 8.65 -1.03
N CYS A 25 0.80 9.10 -2.11
CA CYS A 25 1.00 10.53 -2.38
C CYS A 25 -0.33 11.27 -2.46
N THR A 26 -1.34 10.70 -3.12
CA THR A 26 -2.68 11.29 -3.21
C THR A 26 -3.31 11.48 -1.83
N TYR A 27 -3.24 10.46 -0.96
CA TYR A 27 -3.77 10.56 0.41
C TYR A 27 -3.06 11.62 1.26
N ALA A 28 -1.75 11.80 1.07
CA ALA A 28 -0.98 12.84 1.75
C ALA A 28 -1.12 14.23 1.10
N GLY A 29 -1.85 14.34 -0.01
CA GLY A 29 -1.98 15.58 -0.78
C GLY A 29 -0.68 16.03 -1.45
N ALA A 30 0.19 15.10 -1.84
CA ALA A 30 1.48 15.35 -2.46
C ALA A 30 1.46 15.08 -3.97
N ARG A 31 2.13 15.92 -4.75
CA ARG A 31 2.26 15.79 -6.22
C ARG A 31 3.57 15.14 -6.65
N ASP A 32 4.56 15.09 -5.75
CA ASP A 32 5.86 14.47 -5.96
C ASP A 32 6.39 13.87 -4.64
N LEU A 33 7.56 13.21 -4.72
CA LEU A 33 8.17 12.52 -3.58
C LEU A 33 8.72 13.47 -2.51
N ALA A 34 9.10 14.68 -2.88
CA ALA A 34 9.60 15.68 -1.92
C ALA A 34 8.42 16.18 -1.07
N GLU A 35 7.33 16.58 -1.71
CA GLU A 35 6.08 16.94 -1.02
C GLU A 35 5.56 15.78 -0.17
N PHE A 36 5.68 14.53 -0.64
CA PHE A 36 5.25 13.37 0.14
C PHE A 36 6.07 13.19 1.42
N THR A 37 7.40 13.35 1.33
CA THR A 37 8.30 13.27 2.48
C THR A 37 8.00 14.35 3.52
N GLU A 38 7.64 15.56 3.06
CA GLU A 38 7.30 16.68 3.95
C GLU A 38 5.92 16.55 4.60
N ARG A 39 4.94 16.01 3.87
CA ARG A 39 3.52 16.01 4.29
C ARG A 39 3.05 14.71 4.92
N ALA A 40 3.73 13.59 4.66
CA ALA A 40 3.32 12.29 5.20
C ALA A 40 3.38 12.28 6.74
N VAL A 41 2.30 11.84 7.36
CA VAL A 41 2.22 11.65 8.81
C VAL A 41 2.17 10.17 9.11
N VAL A 42 3.13 9.69 9.91
CA VAL A 42 3.18 8.29 10.34
C VAL A 42 2.57 8.16 11.74
N GLY A 43 1.49 7.39 11.84
CA GLY A 43 0.87 7.04 13.11
C GLY A 43 1.49 5.80 13.73
N ILE A 44 1.47 5.71 15.06
CA ILE A 44 1.79 4.48 15.79
C ILE A 44 0.48 3.74 16.04
N GLN A 45 0.45 2.44 15.74
CA GLN A 45 -0.69 1.57 16.00
C GLN A 45 -0.32 0.47 16.99
N SER A 46 -1.29 0.08 17.82
CA SER A 46 -1.18 -1.15 18.62
C SER A 46 -1.32 -2.38 17.72
N ALA A 47 -0.91 -3.55 18.24
CA ALA A 47 -1.10 -4.81 17.53
C ALA A 47 -2.56 -5.09 17.20
N SER A 48 -3.50 -4.69 18.07
CA SER A 48 -4.93 -4.83 17.82
C SER A 48 -5.41 -3.94 16.67
N GLY A 49 -4.92 -2.69 16.58
CA GLY A 49 -5.26 -1.78 15.48
C GLY A 49 -4.72 -2.28 14.13
N TYR A 50 -3.50 -2.83 14.11
CA TYR A 50 -2.97 -3.48 12.90
C TYR A 50 -3.82 -4.70 12.48
N ALA A 51 -4.24 -5.51 13.46
CA ALA A 51 -5.03 -6.71 13.20
C ALA A 51 -6.46 -6.39 12.69
N GLU A 52 -7.02 -5.25 13.05
CA GLU A 52 -8.31 -4.77 12.55
C GLU A 52 -8.23 -4.32 11.09
N GLY A 53 -7.17 -3.59 10.73
CA GLY A 53 -6.98 -3.06 9.37
C GLY A 53 -6.46 -4.07 8.34
N ARG A 54 -6.09 -5.28 8.76
CA ARG A 54 -5.58 -6.29 7.82
C ARG A 54 -6.71 -6.76 6.89
N PRO A 55 -6.44 -6.91 5.57
CA PRO A 55 -7.40 -7.54 4.68
C PRO A 55 -7.70 -8.95 5.18
N LEU A 56 -8.97 -9.24 5.46
CA LEU A 56 -9.42 -10.59 5.82
C LEU A 56 -9.59 -11.41 4.53
N HIS A 57 -9.15 -12.67 4.55
CA HIS A 57 -9.23 -13.59 3.40
C HIS A 57 -10.67 -13.89 2.91
N THR A 58 -11.69 -13.43 3.64
CA THR A 58 -13.10 -13.57 3.27
C THR A 58 -13.83 -12.28 3.64
N SER A 59 -14.31 -11.55 2.64
CA SER A 59 -15.30 -10.49 2.80
C SER A 59 -16.67 -10.98 2.35
N TRP A 60 -17.71 -10.64 3.11
CA TRP A 60 -19.15 -10.71 2.80
C TRP A 60 -19.56 -11.51 1.55
N HIS A 61 -19.45 -12.84 1.62
CA HIS A 61 -20.26 -13.71 0.77
C HIS A 61 -21.56 -13.98 1.52
N HIS A 62 -22.58 -13.20 1.17
CA HIS A 62 -23.95 -13.70 1.15
C HIS A 62 -24.25 -14.22 -0.26
#